data_AF-A0A526XMY5-F1
#
_entry.id   AF-A0A526XMY5-F1
#
_cell.length_a   1.000
_cell.length_b   1.000
_cell.length_c   1.000
_cell.angle_alpha   90.00
_cell.angle_beta   90.00
_cell.angle_gamma   90.00
#
_symmetry.space_group_name_H-M   'P 1'
#
loop_
_entity.id
_entity.type
_entity.pdbx_description
1 polymer ?
#
loop_
_entity_poly.entity_id
_entity_poly.type
_entity_poly.pdbx_seq_one_letter_code
_entity_poly.pdbx_strand_id
1 'polypeptide(L)' 'HGKTGFLVNDIHEMAEAIVAASGLNAETCRAEARRRFSLDQMISSYMDAYQALAGLGAGRRRLAAVQ' A
#
# COMPACT_ATOMS: atom_id res chain seq x y z
N HIS A 1 2.89 2.26 14.43
CA HIS A 1 1.60 1.91 15.07
C HIS A 1 1.17 3.06 15.97
N GLY A 2 -0.12 3.40 16.06
CA GLY A 2 -0.65 4.48 16.92
C GLY A 2 -0.49 5.92 16.42
N LYS A 3 0.18 6.15 15.28
CA LYS A 3 0.41 7.52 14.73
C LYS A 3 -0.66 7.98 13.74
N THR A 4 -1.21 7.04 12.97
CA THR A 4 -2.21 7.31 11.93
C THR A 4 -3.47 6.47 12.14
N GLY A 5 -3.58 5.81 13.29
CA GLY A 5 -4.58 4.79 13.58
C GLY A 5 -4.03 3.67 14.46
N PHE A 6 -4.95 2.81 14.87
CA PHE A 6 -4.70 1.65 15.72
C PHE A 6 -5.04 0.38 14.95
N LEU A 7 -4.21 -0.66 15.10
CA LEU A 7 -4.52 -2.01 14.64
C LEU A 7 -4.84 -2.81 15.89
N VAL A 8 -6.01 -3.44 15.89
CA VAL A 8 -6.57 -4.14 17.05
C VAL A 8 -6.90 -5.57 16.65
N ASN A 9 -6.83 -6.48 17.62
CA ASN A 9 -7.04 -7.91 17.43
C ASN A 9 -8.41 -8.38 17.93
N ASP A 10 -9.06 -7.59 18.78
CA ASP A 10 -10.36 -7.92 19.35
C ASP A 10 -11.23 -6.67 19.61
N ILE A 11 -12.44 -6.94 20.07
CA ILE A 11 -13.49 -5.94 20.30
C ILE A 11 -13.16 -5.06 21.51
N HIS A 12 -12.46 -5.58 22.52
CA HIS A 12 -12.09 -4.81 23.70
C HIS A 12 -11.01 -3.78 23.34
N GLU A 13 -9.96 -4.22 22.64
CA GLU A 13 -8.95 -3.34 22.07
C GLU A 13 -9.57 -2.30 21.12
N MET A 14 -10.59 -2.69 20.34
CA MET A 14 -11.32 -1.74 19.48
C MET A 14 -12.04 -0.65 20.28
N ALA A 15 -12.69 -1.00 21.40
CA ALA A 15 -13.37 -0.03 22.25
C ALA A 15 -12.38 1.00 22.83
N GLU A 16 -11.21 0.54 23.28
CA GLU A 16 -10.13 1.42 23.74
C GLU A 16 -9.58 2.31 22.62
N ALA A 17 -9.36 1.73 21.43
CA ALA A 17 -8.86 2.44 20.27
C ALA A 17 -9.81 3.55 19.78
N ILE A 18 -11.13 3.36 19.88
CA ILE A 18 -12.11 4.40 19.53
C ILE A 18 -11.94 5.62 20.43
N VAL A 19 -11.79 5.42 21.74
CA VAL A 19 -11.54 6.53 22.69
C VAL A 19 -10.21 7.20 22.38
N ALA A 20 -9.15 6.42 22.20
CA ALA A 20 -7.80 6.91 21.90
C ALA A 20 -7.68 7.62 20.54
N ALA A 21 -8.53 7.28 19.56
CA ALA A 21 -8.52 7.88 18.23
C ALA A 21 -8.73 9.40 18.24
N SER A 22 -9.44 9.93 19.24
CA SER A 22 -9.62 11.37 19.44
C SER A 22 -8.29 12.13 19.64
N GLY A 23 -7.25 11.45 20.13
CA GLY A 23 -5.91 12.01 20.32
C GLY A 23 -5.01 11.94 19.07
N LEU A 24 -5.47 11.36 17.96
CA LEU A 24 -4.67 11.28 16.74
C LEU A 24 -4.50 12.66 16.10
N ASN A 25 -3.29 12.95 15.64
CA ASN A 25 -3.01 14.18 14.91
C ASN A 25 -3.51 14.05 13.46
N ALA A 26 -4.52 14.84 13.10
CA ALA A 26 -5.13 14.80 11.77
C ALA A 26 -4.15 15.17 10.65
N GLU A 27 -3.23 16.12 10.87
CA GLU A 27 -2.23 16.51 9.87
C GLU A 27 -1.21 15.40 9.65
N THR A 28 -0.77 14.71 10.70
CA THR A 28 0.09 13.53 10.57
C THR A 28 -0.58 12.44 9.74
N CYS A 29 -1.88 12.16 9.97
CA CYS A 29 -2.64 11.20 9.17
C CYS A 29 -2.68 11.61 7.68
N ARG A 30 -2.98 12.88 7.39
CA ARG A 30 -3.05 13.42 6.02
C ARG A 30 -1.69 13.39 5.32
N ALA A 31 -0.62 13.78 6.02
CA ALA A 31 0.73 13.79 5.48
C ALA A 31 1.18 12.37 5.10
N GLU A 32 0.98 11.39 5.97
CA GLU A 32 1.32 9.99 5.67
C GLU A 32 0.46 9.42 4.53
N ALA A 33 -0.83 9.78 4.47
CA ALA A 33 -1.69 9.35 3.38
C ALA A 33 -1.20 9.90 2.02
N ARG A 34 -0.89 11.20 1.94
CA ARG A 34 -0.33 11.83 0.74
C ARG A 34 1.02 11.23 0.34
N ARG A 35 1.86 10.90 1.32
CA ARG A 35 3.19 10.35 1.09
C ARG A 35 3.16 8.91 0.54
N ARG A 36 2.19 8.10 0.96
CA ARG A 36 2.14 6.64 0.66
C ARG A 36 1.12 6.24 -0.39
N PHE A 37 0.13 7.09 -0.63
CA PHE A 37 -1.00 6.80 -1.52
C PHE A 37 -1.21 7.94 -2.52
N SER A 38 -0.12 8.56 -2.99
CA SER A 38 -0.19 9.57 -4.04
C SER A 38 -0.59 8.95 -5.38
N LEU A 39 -1.19 9.79 -6.25
CA LEU A 39 -1.54 9.40 -7.61
C LEU A 39 -0.30 8.95 -8.39
N ASP A 40 0.81 9.68 -8.28
CA ASP A 40 2.05 9.35 -8.99
C ASP A 40 2.58 7.98 -8.54
N GLN A 41 2.58 7.70 -7.24
CA GLN A 41 3.02 6.41 -6.72
C GLN A 41 2.12 5.26 -7.18
N MET A 42 0.81 5.50 -7.25
CA MET A 42 -0.14 4.54 -7.82
C MET A 42 0.18 4.26 -9.29
N ILE A 43 0.34 5.30 -10.12
CA ILE A 43 0.63 5.15 -11.55
C ILE A 43 1.94 4.39 -11.77
N SER A 44 3.02 4.79 -11.10
CA SER A 44 4.31 4.12 -11.21
C SER A 44 4.20 2.64 -10.83
N SER A 45 3.55 2.32 -9.70
CA SER A 45 3.40 0.93 -9.24
C SER A 45 2.63 0.07 -10.24
N TYR A 46 1.59 0.60 -10.88
CA TYR A 46 0.85 -0.11 -11.92
C TYR A 46 1.70 -0.33 -13.18
N MET A 47 2.44 0.69 -13.62
CA MET A 47 3.31 0.58 -14.78
C MET A 47 4.43 -0.42 -14.55
N ASP A 48 5.04 -0.43 -13.36
CA ASP A 48 6.07 -1.40 -12.98
C ASP A 48 5.52 -2.83 -13.03
N ALA A 49 4.30 -3.05 -12.51
CA ALA A 49 3.64 -4.35 -12.59
C ALA A 49 3.38 -4.79 -14.04
N TYR A 50 2.93 -3.87 -14.91
CA TYR A 50 2.73 -4.17 -16.33
C TYR A 50 4.03 -4.48 -17.07
N GLN A 51 5.10 -3.74 -16.78
CA GLN A 51 6.42 -4.02 -17.35
C GLN A 51 6.94 -5.39 -16.92
N ALA A 52 6.77 -5.75 -15.64
CA ALA A 52 7.14 -7.07 -15.15
C ALA A 52 6.37 -8.19 -15.87
N LEU A 53 5.05 -8.05 -16.01
CA LEU A 53 4.22 -9.03 -16.73
C LEU A 53 4.58 -9.14 -18.22
N ALA A 54 4.81 -8.00 -18.88
CA ALA A 54 5.25 -7.99 -20.28
C ALA A 54 6.61 -8.68 -20.46
N GLY A 55 7.54 -8.46 -19.52
CA GLY A 55 8.85 -9.12 -19.49
C GLY A 55 8.74 -10.64 -19.36
N LEU A 56 7.84 -11.16 -18.51
CA LEU A 56 7.59 -12.59 -18.38
C LEU A 56 7.12 -13.23 -19.70
N GLY A 57 6.24 -12.55 -20.43
CA GLY A 57 5.74 -13.02 -21.73
C GLY A 57 6.80 -12.99 -22.85
N ALA A 58 7.70 -12.00 -22.82
CA ALA A 58 8.81 -11.90 -23.77
C ALA A 58 9.89 -12.97 -23.50
N GLY A 59 10.22 -13.20 -22.22
CA GLY A 59 11.15 -14.27 -21.82
C GLY A 59 10.65 -15.66 -22.22
N ARG A 60 9.35 -15.92 -22.02
CA ARG A 60 8.72 -17.20 -22.40
C ARG A 60 8.77 -17.46 -23.90
N ARG A 61 8.55 -16.44 -24.73
CA ARG A 61 8.70 -16.54 -26.20
C ARG A 61 10.13 -16.79 -26.63
N ARG A 62 11.10 -16.14 -25.98
CA ARG A 62 12.52 -16.30 -26.31
C ARG A 62 13.02 -17.71 -25.98
N LEU A 63 12.57 -18.31 -24.87
CA LEU A 63 12.87 -19.71 -24.55
C LEU A 63 12.23 -20.71 -25.53
N ALA A 64 11.02 -20.43 -26.01
CA ALA A 64 10.34 -21.28 -26.99
C ALA A 64 10.94 -21.21 -28.40
N ALA A 65 11.64 -20.12 -28.75
CA ALA A 65 12.27 -19.93 -30.06
C ALA A 65 13.72 -20.45 -30.14
N VAL A 66 14.28 -20.92 -29.03
CA VAL A 66 15.66 -21.46 -28.93
C VAL A 66 15.66 -23.00 -28.87
N GLN A 67 14.46 -23.62 -28.82
CA GLN A 67 14.24 -25.06 -29.03
C GLN A 67 13.78 -25.31 -30.47
#